data_AF-A0A5D4STS1-F1
#
_entry.id   AF-A0A5D4STS1-F1
#
_cell.length_a   1.000
_cell.length_b   1.000
_cell.length_c   1.000
_cell.angle_alpha   90.00
_cell.angle_beta   90.00
_cell.angle_gamma   90.00
#
_symmetry.space_group_name_H-M   'P 1'
#
loop_
_entity.id
_entity.type
_entity.pdbx_description
1 polymer ?
#
loop_
_entity_poly.entity_id
_entity_poly.type
_entity_poly.pdbx_seq_one_letter_code
_entity_poly.pdbx_strand_id
1 'polypeptide(L)'
;MKTLLKYSIILLLSVTFVFGTRLTADASTVHTVQKGDTMWKIAQQYQAGITEIINLNSHITNPHFIYPGQRITIPSAAAEQSAEEQVVQLVNKERAKYGLKPLKSNWELSRTARYKSQDMINKNYFDHNSPTYGTPFDMMKSFGISYRTAGENIAAGQSTPQAAVSAWMNSEGHRKNILSSSFTEIGVGYAKGGSYGHYWTQMFIGR
;
A
#
# COMPACT_ATOMS: atom_id res chain seq x y z
N MET A 1 27.37 -4.09 76.17
CA MET A 1 27.57 -3.24 74.98
C MET A 1 27.04 -3.99 73.77
N LYS A 2 26.01 -3.44 73.12
CA LYS A 2 25.27 -4.04 72.00
C LYS A 2 25.98 -3.66 70.68
N THR A 3 26.28 -4.62 69.82
CA THR A 3 26.59 -4.37 68.41
C THR A 3 25.47 -4.94 67.54
N LEU A 4 24.77 -4.05 66.85
CA LEU A 4 23.61 -4.30 66.01
C LEU A 4 24.04 -4.86 64.65
N LEU A 5 23.48 -6.03 64.29
CA LEU A 5 23.50 -6.58 62.93
C LEU A 5 22.63 -5.68 62.03
N LYS A 6 23.21 -5.10 60.98
CA LYS A 6 22.48 -4.33 59.97
C LYS A 6 21.89 -5.28 58.92
N TYR A 7 20.58 -5.43 58.90
CA TYR A 7 19.84 -6.06 57.80
C TYR A 7 19.60 -5.02 56.71
N SER A 8 20.18 -5.22 55.53
CA SER A 8 19.87 -4.42 54.33
C SER A 8 18.65 -5.02 53.62
N ILE A 9 17.53 -4.33 53.71
CA ILE A 9 16.31 -4.60 52.93
C ILE A 9 16.58 -4.15 51.50
N ILE A 10 16.64 -5.09 50.56
CA ILE A 10 16.68 -4.79 49.12
C ILE A 10 15.24 -4.53 48.67
N LEU A 11 14.91 -3.27 48.43
CA LEU A 11 13.63 -2.84 47.87
C LEU A 11 13.62 -3.11 46.35
N LEU A 12 12.92 -4.17 45.92
CA LEU A 12 12.68 -4.43 44.49
C LEU A 12 11.63 -3.43 43.97
N LEU A 13 12.05 -2.38 43.26
CA LEU A 13 11.13 -1.56 42.47
C LEU A 13 10.74 -2.32 41.21
N SER A 14 9.50 -2.80 41.14
CA SER A 14 8.87 -3.27 39.91
C SER A 14 8.57 -2.07 39.01
N VAL A 15 9.35 -1.89 37.95
CA VAL A 15 9.05 -0.91 36.90
C VAL A 15 7.99 -1.51 35.97
N THR A 16 6.74 -1.12 36.16
CA THR A 16 5.67 -1.38 35.19
C THR A 16 5.88 -0.50 33.96
N PHE A 17 6.31 -1.11 32.86
CA PHE A 17 6.34 -0.46 31.55
C PHE A 17 4.89 -0.33 31.04
N VAL A 18 4.28 0.83 31.22
CA VAL A 18 3.06 1.19 30.51
C VAL A 18 3.44 1.42 29.05
N PHE A 19 3.18 0.43 28.20
CA PHE A 19 3.22 0.61 26.75
C PHE A 19 2.12 1.62 26.37
N GLY A 20 2.50 2.88 26.23
CA GLY A 20 1.65 3.88 25.60
C GLY A 20 1.35 3.44 24.18
N THR A 21 0.09 3.16 23.89
CA THR A 21 -0.40 3.00 22.51
C THR A 21 -0.18 4.34 21.81
N ARG A 22 0.86 4.42 20.96
CA ARG A 22 0.98 5.53 20.03
C ARG A 22 -0.16 5.41 19.04
N LEU A 23 -1.20 6.23 19.20
CA LEU A 23 -2.09 6.56 18.11
C LEU A 23 -1.23 7.28 17.07
N THR A 24 -0.79 6.57 16.04
CA THR A 24 -0.23 7.23 14.86
C THR A 24 -1.40 7.90 14.16
N ALA A 25 -1.61 9.19 14.44
CA ALA A 25 -2.38 10.02 13.54
C ALA A 25 -1.68 9.97 12.18
N ASP A 26 -2.40 9.55 11.13
CA ASP A 26 -1.93 9.63 9.75
C ASP A 26 -1.69 11.10 9.40
N ALA A 27 -0.46 11.55 9.62
CA ALA A 27 -0.12 12.95 9.49
C ALA A 27 0.04 13.28 8.00
N SER A 28 -0.97 13.92 7.43
CA SER A 28 -0.88 14.51 6.10
C SER A 28 0.38 15.39 6.01
N THR A 29 1.20 15.17 4.98
CA THR A 29 2.40 15.99 4.75
C THR A 29 2.01 17.20 3.91
N VAL A 30 2.58 18.37 4.18
CA VAL A 30 2.38 19.55 3.32
C VAL A 30 3.58 19.71 2.39
N HIS A 31 3.31 19.67 1.08
CA HIS A 31 4.27 20.02 0.06
C HIS A 31 4.13 21.50 -0.32
N THR A 32 5.24 22.22 -0.39
CA THR A 32 5.26 23.59 -0.91
C THR A 32 5.68 23.55 -2.38
N VAL A 33 4.77 23.95 -3.27
CA VAL A 33 4.96 23.91 -4.72
C VAL A 33 6.22 24.66 -5.13
N GLN A 34 7.01 24.04 -5.99
CA GLN A 34 8.20 24.58 -6.62
C GLN A 34 7.95 24.86 -8.11
N LYS A 35 8.82 25.67 -8.71
CA LYS A 35 8.75 25.96 -10.15
C LYS A 35 8.91 24.67 -10.95
N GLY A 36 7.91 24.36 -11.78
CA GLY A 36 7.90 23.16 -12.64
C GLY A 36 7.15 21.96 -12.06
N ASP A 37 6.61 22.09 -10.86
CA ASP A 37 5.70 21.11 -10.29
C ASP A 37 4.36 21.09 -11.02
N THR A 38 3.75 19.91 -10.99
CA THR A 38 2.35 19.69 -11.33
C THR A 38 1.76 18.81 -10.24
N MET A 39 0.43 18.83 -10.07
CA MET A 39 -0.25 17.90 -9.16
C MET A 39 0.12 16.44 -9.44
N TRP A 40 0.36 16.10 -10.71
CA TRP A 40 0.80 14.77 -11.10
C TRP A 40 2.23 14.44 -10.63
N LYS A 41 3.19 15.37 -10.80
CA LYS A 41 4.58 15.18 -10.33
C LYS A 41 4.65 15.08 -8.82
N ILE A 42 3.85 15.88 -8.12
CA ILE A 42 3.72 15.81 -6.67
C ILE A 42 3.12 14.45 -6.28
N ALA A 43 2.02 14.02 -6.91
CA ALA A 43 1.43 12.71 -6.67
C ALA A 43 2.45 11.56 -6.87
N GLN A 44 3.26 11.64 -7.93
CA GLN A 44 4.34 10.69 -8.22
C GLN A 44 5.42 10.71 -7.13
N GLN A 45 5.89 11.90 -6.73
CA GLN A 45 6.92 12.06 -5.71
C GLN A 45 6.51 11.44 -4.36
N TYR A 46 5.25 11.61 -3.98
CA TYR A 46 4.71 11.12 -2.71
C TYR A 46 4.00 9.76 -2.81
N GLN A 47 3.99 9.14 -4.00
CA GLN A 47 3.29 7.88 -4.26
C GLN A 47 1.81 7.90 -3.82
N ALA A 48 1.17 9.06 -3.99
CA ALA A 48 -0.20 9.34 -3.59
C ALA A 48 -1.13 9.39 -4.82
N GLY A 49 -2.43 9.17 -4.58
CA GLY A 49 -3.43 9.28 -5.63
C GLY A 49 -3.65 10.75 -6.01
N ILE A 50 -3.62 11.08 -7.31
CA ILE A 50 -3.87 12.46 -7.77
C ILE A 50 -5.26 12.95 -7.33
N THR A 51 -6.29 12.12 -7.44
CA THR A 51 -7.66 12.44 -7.02
C THR A 51 -7.74 12.70 -5.52
N GLU A 52 -6.99 11.97 -4.72
CA GLU A 52 -6.97 12.13 -3.26
C GLU A 52 -6.31 13.45 -2.86
N ILE A 53 -5.18 13.77 -3.50
CA ILE A 53 -4.54 15.10 -3.37
C ILE A 53 -5.52 16.19 -3.77
N ILE A 54 -6.21 16.05 -4.91
CA ILE A 54 -7.19 17.06 -5.37
C ILE A 54 -8.32 17.23 -4.34
N ASN A 55 -8.88 16.15 -3.82
CA ASN A 55 -9.98 16.18 -2.86
C ASN A 55 -9.57 16.83 -1.52
N LEU A 56 -8.35 16.53 -1.04
CA LEU A 56 -7.81 17.16 0.18
C LEU A 56 -7.47 18.64 -0.01
N ASN A 57 -7.30 19.08 -1.26
CA ASN A 57 -7.02 20.46 -1.61
C ASN A 57 -8.17 21.08 -2.41
N SER A 58 -9.41 20.81 -1.99
CA SER A 58 -10.64 21.32 -2.64
C SER A 58 -10.72 22.85 -2.70
N HIS A 59 -9.92 23.56 -1.90
CA HIS A 59 -9.73 25.01 -1.99
C HIS A 59 -9.03 25.46 -3.28
N ILE A 60 -8.39 24.55 -4.02
CA ILE A 60 -7.74 24.81 -5.30
C ILE A 60 -8.79 24.64 -6.41
N THR A 61 -9.36 25.76 -6.85
CA THR A 61 -10.45 25.78 -7.83
C THR A 61 -10.09 25.13 -9.16
N ASN A 62 -8.82 25.23 -9.59
CA ASN A 62 -8.33 24.52 -10.77
C ASN A 62 -7.03 23.75 -10.46
N PRO A 63 -7.11 22.42 -10.24
CA PRO A 63 -5.94 21.60 -9.94
C PRO A 63 -4.88 21.52 -11.05
N HIS A 64 -5.19 21.96 -12.27
CA HIS A 64 -4.21 22.02 -13.36
C HIS A 64 -3.24 23.20 -13.21
N PHE A 65 -3.58 24.22 -12.41
CA PHE A 65 -2.76 25.40 -12.17
C PHE A 65 -2.40 25.51 -10.70
N ILE A 66 -1.17 25.11 -10.36
CA ILE A 66 -0.56 25.34 -9.05
C ILE A 66 0.60 26.32 -9.19
N TYR A 67 0.82 27.16 -8.18
CA TYR A 67 1.82 28.22 -8.22
C TYR A 67 2.92 28.00 -7.19
N PRO A 68 4.20 28.35 -7.49
CA PRO A 68 5.27 28.26 -6.51
C PRO A 68 4.92 28.96 -5.19
N GLY A 69 5.20 28.29 -4.07
CA GLY A 69 4.84 28.75 -2.72
C GLY A 69 3.44 28.32 -2.25
N GLN A 70 2.59 27.82 -3.13
CA GLN A 70 1.30 27.24 -2.76
C GLN A 70 1.51 25.97 -1.92
N ARG A 71 0.65 25.76 -0.92
CA ARG A 71 0.72 24.61 -0.01
C ARG A 71 -0.27 23.55 -0.44
N ILE A 72 0.23 22.34 -0.72
CA ILE A 72 -0.57 21.18 -1.10
C ILE A 72 -0.53 20.17 0.04
N THR A 73 -1.69 19.85 0.60
CA THR A 73 -1.86 18.78 1.58
C THR A 73 -1.81 17.44 0.87
N ILE A 74 -0.85 16.60 1.24
CA ILE A 74 -0.67 15.26 0.71
C ILE A 74 -1.24 14.27 1.72
N PRO A 75 -2.12 13.34 1.30
CA PRO A 75 -2.62 12.28 2.18
C PRO A 75 -1.46 11.48 2.74
N SER A 76 -1.50 11.16 4.04
CA SER A 76 -0.65 10.09 4.58
C SER A 76 -1.30 8.77 4.22
N ALA A 77 -0.74 8.09 3.22
CA ALA A 77 -1.04 6.69 2.92
C ALA A 77 0.07 5.79 3.49
N ALA A 78 0.77 6.23 4.54
CA ALA A 78 1.97 5.56 5.03
C ALA A 78 1.66 4.16 5.56
N ALA A 79 0.50 3.97 6.19
CA ALA A 79 0.06 2.67 6.66
C ALA A 79 -0.29 1.71 5.50
N GLU A 80 -1.03 2.19 4.50
CA GLU A 80 -1.39 1.41 3.32
C GLU A 80 -0.15 1.06 2.49
N GLN A 81 0.72 2.02 2.23
CA GLN A 81 1.99 1.82 1.52
C GLN A 81 2.90 0.82 2.25
N SER A 82 2.99 0.92 3.59
CA SER A 82 3.72 -0.06 4.40
C SER A 82 3.13 -1.46 4.27
N ALA A 83 1.80 -1.58 4.23
CA ALA A 83 1.13 -2.87 4.05
C ALA A 83 1.36 -3.46 2.65
N GLU A 84 1.28 -2.64 1.60
CA GLU A 84 1.58 -3.02 0.22
C GLU A 84 3.04 -3.49 0.06
N GLU A 85 4.00 -2.79 0.66
CA GLU A 85 5.41 -3.17 0.63
C GLU A 85 5.65 -4.51 1.35
N GLN A 86 4.99 -4.73 2.49
CA GLN A 86 5.05 -6.03 3.19
C GLN A 86 4.52 -7.17 2.31
N VAL A 87 3.45 -6.96 1.54
CA VAL A 87 2.96 -7.96 0.57
C VAL A 87 4.04 -8.26 -0.47
N VAL A 88 4.69 -7.25 -1.06
CA VAL A 88 5.76 -7.47 -2.04
C VAL A 88 6.92 -8.27 -1.44
N GLN A 89 7.33 -7.95 -0.22
CA GLN A 89 8.37 -8.70 0.49
C GLN A 89 7.98 -10.16 0.74
N LEU A 90 6.75 -10.40 1.17
CA LEU A 90 6.22 -11.75 1.42
C LEU A 90 6.11 -12.56 0.12
N VAL A 91 5.63 -11.96 -0.97
CA VAL A 91 5.62 -12.57 -2.30
C VAL A 91 7.03 -12.98 -2.74
N ASN A 92 8.01 -12.08 -2.57
CA ASN A 92 9.39 -12.40 -2.93
C ASN A 92 10.01 -13.48 -2.03
N LYS A 93 9.61 -13.56 -0.75
CA LYS A 93 9.97 -14.69 0.12
C LYS A 93 9.37 -16.00 -0.39
N GLU A 94 8.11 -16.01 -0.84
CA GLU A 94 7.51 -17.21 -1.44
C GLU A 94 8.24 -17.60 -2.72
N ARG A 95 8.49 -16.66 -3.63
CA ARG A 95 9.23 -16.90 -4.88
C ARG A 95 10.63 -17.48 -4.65
N ALA A 96 11.34 -17.00 -3.63
CA ALA A 96 12.66 -17.51 -3.28
C ALA A 96 12.65 -19.00 -2.89
N LYS A 97 11.58 -19.49 -2.24
CA LYS A 97 11.43 -20.93 -1.90
C LYS A 97 11.39 -21.83 -3.14
N TYR A 98 11.01 -21.28 -4.30
CA TYR A 98 10.95 -21.96 -5.58
C TYR A 98 12.12 -21.59 -6.52
N GLY A 99 13.16 -20.93 -6.00
CA GLY A 99 14.32 -20.53 -6.79
C GLY A 99 14.05 -19.45 -7.84
N LEU A 100 12.93 -18.73 -7.74
CA LEU A 100 12.56 -17.68 -8.67
C LEU A 100 13.19 -16.34 -8.30
N LYS A 101 13.52 -15.54 -9.32
CA LYS A 101 14.00 -14.17 -9.13
C LYS A 101 12.94 -13.31 -8.43
N PRO A 102 13.34 -12.40 -7.53
CA PRO A 102 12.41 -11.47 -6.92
C PRO A 102 11.80 -10.55 -7.99
N LEU A 103 10.52 -10.24 -7.83
CA LEU A 103 9.84 -9.21 -8.60
C LEU A 103 10.27 -7.83 -8.11
N LYS A 104 10.58 -6.93 -9.05
CA LYS A 104 10.87 -5.53 -8.74
C LYS A 104 9.57 -4.79 -8.45
N SER A 105 9.51 -4.05 -7.34
CA SER A 105 8.37 -3.19 -7.04
C SER A 105 8.24 -2.07 -8.09
N ASN A 106 7.04 -1.87 -8.61
CA ASN A 106 6.72 -0.80 -9.56
C ASN A 106 5.61 0.09 -8.97
N TRP A 107 5.96 1.34 -8.67
CA TRP A 107 5.06 2.28 -8.00
C TRP A 107 3.88 2.72 -8.87
N GLU A 108 4.03 2.81 -10.20
CA GLU A 108 2.92 3.14 -11.12
C GLU A 108 1.90 1.99 -11.15
N LEU A 109 2.42 0.77 -11.13
CA LEU A 109 1.61 -0.43 -11.05
C LEU A 109 0.92 -0.57 -9.69
N SER A 110 1.61 -0.26 -8.58
CA SER A 110 1.01 -0.22 -7.24
C SER A 110 -0.09 0.84 -7.16
N ARG A 111 0.14 2.02 -7.74
CA ARG A 111 -0.89 3.07 -7.83
C ARG A 111 -2.12 2.58 -8.59
N THR A 112 -1.93 1.90 -9.71
CA THR A 112 -3.02 1.29 -10.51
C THR A 112 -3.78 0.24 -9.69
N ALA A 113 -3.06 -0.66 -9.03
CA ALA A 113 -3.64 -1.67 -8.14
C ALA A 113 -4.41 -1.05 -6.96
N ARG A 114 -3.94 0.09 -6.41
CA ARG A 114 -4.64 0.79 -5.31
C ARG A 114 -5.97 1.38 -5.78
N TYR A 115 -5.98 1.97 -6.98
CA TYR A 115 -7.24 2.41 -7.59
C TYR A 115 -8.20 1.24 -7.85
N LYS A 116 -7.69 0.06 -8.23
CA LYS A 116 -8.52 -1.14 -8.38
C LYS A 116 -9.15 -1.57 -7.05
N SER A 117 -8.36 -1.64 -5.97
CA SER A 117 -8.87 -1.94 -4.62
C SER A 117 -9.91 -0.93 -4.15
N GLN A 118 -9.67 0.37 -4.39
CA GLN A 118 -10.63 1.42 -4.04
C GLN A 118 -11.89 1.39 -4.90
N ASP A 119 -11.78 1.04 -6.19
CA ASP A 119 -12.92 0.91 -7.09
C ASP A 119 -13.85 -0.23 -6.66
N MET A 120 -13.28 -1.37 -6.23
CA MET A 120 -14.05 -2.48 -5.63
C MET A 120 -14.89 -2.03 -4.43
N ILE A 121 -14.32 -1.19 -3.57
CA ILE A 121 -15.06 -0.56 -2.46
C ILE A 121 -16.15 0.38 -2.98
N ASN A 122 -15.79 1.33 -3.83
CA ASN A 122 -16.68 2.42 -4.25
C ASN A 122 -17.87 1.94 -5.09
N LYS A 123 -17.68 0.88 -5.87
CA LYS A 123 -18.70 0.29 -6.75
C LYS A 123 -19.33 -0.96 -6.14
N ASN A 124 -18.94 -1.34 -4.92
CA ASN A 124 -19.45 -2.48 -4.18
C ASN A 124 -19.44 -3.79 -5.00
N TYR A 125 -18.26 -4.15 -5.52
CA TYR A 125 -18.06 -5.39 -6.26
C TYR A 125 -16.73 -6.05 -5.89
N PHE A 126 -16.61 -7.34 -6.21
CA PHE A 126 -15.37 -8.10 -6.09
C PHE A 126 -15.19 -9.00 -7.31
N ASP A 127 -14.57 -8.45 -8.35
CA ASP A 127 -14.34 -9.12 -9.63
C ASP A 127 -13.08 -8.54 -10.30
N HIS A 128 -12.46 -9.30 -11.20
CA HIS A 128 -11.34 -8.82 -12.02
C HIS A 128 -11.79 -7.67 -12.95
N ASN A 129 -12.99 -7.75 -13.50
CA ASN A 129 -13.53 -6.74 -14.40
C ASN A 129 -14.12 -5.56 -13.60
N SER A 130 -13.50 -4.40 -13.74
CA SER A 130 -13.98 -3.16 -13.16
C SER A 130 -15.14 -2.59 -13.99
N PRO A 131 -16.27 -2.19 -13.36
CA PRO A 131 -17.32 -1.40 -14.01
C PRO A 131 -16.82 -0.02 -14.48
N THR A 132 -15.72 0.48 -13.91
CA THR A 132 -15.14 1.79 -14.21
C THR A 132 -14.02 1.70 -15.25
N TYR A 133 -13.15 0.68 -15.14
CA TYR A 133 -11.89 0.59 -15.88
C TYR A 133 -11.78 -0.60 -16.84
N GLY A 134 -12.80 -1.48 -16.91
CA GLY A 134 -12.77 -2.68 -17.74
C GLY A 134 -11.91 -3.79 -17.14
N THR A 135 -11.27 -4.59 -17.98
CA THR A 135 -10.37 -5.67 -17.53
C THR A 135 -9.14 -5.10 -16.80
N PRO A 136 -8.42 -5.87 -15.97
CA PRO A 136 -7.16 -5.39 -15.37
C PRO A 136 -6.13 -4.93 -16.43
N PHE A 137 -6.19 -5.51 -17.63
CA PHE A 137 -5.32 -5.15 -18.75
C PHE A 137 -5.70 -3.81 -19.38
N ASP A 138 -6.99 -3.54 -19.53
CA ASP A 138 -7.49 -2.24 -19.99
C ASP A 138 -7.16 -1.15 -18.97
N MET A 139 -7.32 -1.47 -17.69
CA MET A 139 -6.92 -0.59 -16.60
C MET A 139 -5.43 -0.26 -16.65
N MET A 140 -4.54 -1.28 -16.69
CA MET A 140 -3.10 -1.04 -16.83
C MET A 140 -2.76 -0.16 -18.05
N LYS A 141 -3.35 -0.43 -19.21
CA LYS A 141 -3.13 0.37 -20.43
C LYS A 141 -3.60 1.82 -20.28
N SER A 142 -4.79 2.04 -19.73
CA SER A 142 -5.34 3.39 -19.51
C SER A 142 -4.51 4.23 -18.53
N PHE A 143 -3.79 3.57 -17.61
CA PHE A 143 -2.83 4.19 -16.70
C PHE A 143 -1.41 4.32 -17.30
N GLY A 144 -1.22 3.97 -18.56
CA GLY A 144 0.06 4.09 -19.28
C GLY A 144 1.07 2.97 -18.99
N ILE A 145 0.65 1.89 -18.32
CA ILE A 145 1.54 0.75 -18.04
C ILE A 145 1.72 -0.09 -19.29
N SER A 146 2.98 -0.23 -19.72
CA SER A 146 3.39 -1.06 -20.84
C SER A 146 3.97 -2.39 -20.36
N TYR A 147 3.63 -3.49 -21.02
CA TYR A 147 4.06 -4.84 -20.65
C TYR A 147 4.01 -5.82 -21.83
N ARG A 148 4.75 -6.93 -21.74
CA ARG A 148 4.65 -8.09 -22.65
C ARG A 148 3.69 -9.16 -22.11
N THR A 149 3.74 -9.37 -20.80
CA THR A 149 2.86 -10.30 -20.07
C THR A 149 2.31 -9.55 -18.86
N ALA A 150 1.09 -9.88 -18.45
CA ALA A 150 0.50 -9.31 -17.25
C ALA A 150 -0.43 -10.32 -16.55
N GLY A 151 -0.68 -10.08 -15.26
CA GLY A 151 -1.61 -10.88 -14.46
C GLY A 151 -2.13 -10.09 -13.26
N GLU A 152 -3.23 -10.55 -12.68
CA GLU A 152 -3.84 -9.96 -11.49
C GLU A 152 -4.20 -11.05 -10.47
N ASN A 153 -3.98 -10.74 -9.19
CA ASN A 153 -4.64 -11.42 -8.08
C ASN A 153 -5.43 -10.39 -7.26
N ILE A 154 -6.65 -10.73 -6.85
CA ILE A 154 -7.44 -9.91 -5.93
C ILE A 154 -7.78 -10.71 -4.66
N ALA A 155 -7.92 -10.03 -3.53
CA ALA A 155 -8.36 -10.62 -2.27
C ALA A 155 -9.19 -9.61 -1.47
N ALA A 156 -10.14 -10.11 -0.69
CA ALA A 156 -10.97 -9.29 0.19
C ALA A 156 -11.23 -10.00 1.53
N GLY A 157 -11.28 -9.21 2.61
CA GLY A 157 -11.54 -9.69 3.97
C GLY A 157 -10.29 -9.97 4.82
N GLN A 158 -9.11 -10.04 4.22
CA GLN A 158 -7.86 -10.28 4.97
C GLN A 158 -7.37 -8.97 5.58
N SER A 159 -7.28 -8.90 6.90
CA SER A 159 -6.90 -7.67 7.61
C SER A 159 -5.39 -7.41 7.65
N THR A 160 -4.56 -8.36 7.20
CA THR A 160 -3.09 -8.26 7.23
C THR A 160 -2.44 -8.69 5.91
N PRO A 161 -1.26 -8.13 5.58
CA PRO A 161 -0.47 -8.58 4.43
C PRO A 161 -0.20 -10.09 4.41
N GLN A 162 0.12 -10.66 5.57
CA GLN A 162 0.41 -12.09 5.75
C GLN A 162 -0.82 -12.94 5.42
N ALA A 163 -2.01 -12.52 5.88
CA ALA A 163 -3.25 -13.22 5.59
C ALA A 163 -3.60 -13.17 4.10
N ALA A 164 -3.41 -12.01 3.45
CA ALA A 164 -3.64 -11.85 2.02
C ALA A 164 -2.72 -12.76 1.19
N VAL A 165 -1.41 -12.73 1.47
CA VAL A 165 -0.44 -13.60 0.78
C VAL A 165 -0.69 -15.08 1.04
N SER A 166 -1.03 -15.46 2.26
CA SER A 166 -1.39 -16.86 2.58
C SER A 166 -2.63 -17.30 1.81
N ALA A 167 -3.65 -16.45 1.69
CA ALA A 167 -4.86 -16.76 0.92
C ALA A 167 -4.55 -16.96 -0.57
N TRP A 168 -3.76 -16.07 -1.18
CA TRP A 168 -3.33 -16.25 -2.58
C TRP A 168 -2.47 -17.51 -2.76
N MET A 169 -1.52 -17.75 -1.86
CA MET A 169 -0.68 -18.95 -1.92
C MET A 169 -1.46 -20.24 -1.66
N ASN A 170 -2.65 -20.20 -1.06
CA ASN A 170 -3.50 -21.38 -0.91
C ASN A 170 -4.45 -21.62 -2.10
N SER A 171 -4.58 -20.66 -3.02
CA SER A 171 -5.37 -20.80 -4.25
C SER A 171 -4.46 -21.12 -5.44
N GLU A 172 -4.74 -22.20 -6.18
CA GLU A 172 -3.91 -22.62 -7.30
C GLU A 172 -3.78 -21.53 -8.38
N GLY A 173 -4.88 -20.88 -8.75
CA GLY A 173 -4.88 -19.81 -9.76
C GLY A 173 -4.01 -18.62 -9.35
N HIS A 174 -4.19 -18.15 -8.12
CA HIS A 174 -3.42 -17.00 -7.61
C HIS A 174 -1.94 -17.34 -7.39
N ARG A 175 -1.65 -18.55 -6.89
CA ARG A 175 -0.29 -19.07 -6.70
C ARG A 175 0.45 -19.15 -8.03
N LYS A 176 -0.20 -19.58 -9.11
CA LYS A 176 0.40 -19.62 -10.46
C LYS A 176 0.89 -18.24 -10.90
N ASN A 177 0.14 -17.18 -10.62
CA ASN A 177 0.60 -15.81 -10.91
C ASN A 177 1.83 -15.45 -10.08
N ILE A 178 1.79 -15.66 -8.76
CA ILE A 178 2.91 -15.35 -7.85
C ILE A 178 4.19 -16.09 -8.24
N LEU A 179 4.08 -17.35 -8.67
CA LEU A 179 5.22 -18.20 -9.03
C LEU A 179 5.53 -18.19 -10.52
N SER A 180 4.90 -17.32 -11.31
CA SER A 180 5.23 -17.22 -12.74
C SER A 180 6.62 -16.62 -12.94
N SER A 181 7.44 -17.28 -13.76
CA SER A 181 8.73 -16.77 -14.20
C SER A 181 8.61 -15.71 -15.31
N SER A 182 7.42 -15.56 -15.91
CA SER A 182 7.19 -14.58 -16.99
C SER A 182 7.02 -13.14 -16.48
N PHE A 183 6.88 -12.95 -15.17
CA PHE A 183 6.76 -11.62 -14.56
C PHE A 183 8.10 -11.17 -13.97
N THR A 184 8.37 -9.88 -14.12
CA THR A 184 9.59 -9.22 -13.65
C THR A 184 9.30 -8.11 -12.64
N GLU A 185 8.10 -7.55 -12.66
CA GLU A 185 7.68 -6.46 -11.77
C GLU A 185 6.31 -6.75 -11.13
N ILE A 186 6.09 -6.15 -9.96
CA ILE A 186 4.85 -6.25 -9.20
C ILE A 186 4.44 -4.87 -8.69
N GLY A 187 3.14 -4.60 -8.76
CA GLY A 187 2.50 -3.52 -8.01
C GLY A 187 1.46 -4.12 -7.07
N VAL A 188 1.37 -3.58 -5.85
CA VAL A 188 0.37 -3.99 -4.87
C VAL A 188 -0.43 -2.77 -4.45
N GLY A 189 -1.76 -2.94 -4.37
CA GLY A 189 -2.68 -1.92 -3.93
C GLY A 189 -3.55 -2.42 -2.79
N TYR A 190 -3.67 -1.61 -1.74
CA TYR A 190 -4.52 -1.89 -0.59
C TYR A 190 -5.51 -0.75 -0.35
N ALA A 191 -6.76 -1.11 -0.01
CA ALA A 191 -7.76 -0.16 0.43
C ALA A 191 -8.57 -0.75 1.59
N LYS A 192 -8.81 0.06 2.62
CA LYS A 192 -9.60 -0.30 3.81
C LYS A 192 -11.01 0.29 3.70
N GLY A 193 -12.03 -0.50 4.00
CA GLY A 193 -13.44 -0.12 3.94
C GLY A 193 -14.27 -1.10 3.12
N GLY A 194 -15.49 -0.68 2.76
CA GLY A 194 -16.44 -1.50 2.00
C GLY A 194 -16.99 -2.71 2.76
N SER A 195 -17.79 -3.53 2.07
CA SER A 195 -18.49 -4.68 2.64
C SER A 195 -17.57 -5.77 3.21
N TYR A 196 -16.38 -5.96 2.64
CA TYR A 196 -15.37 -6.90 3.15
C TYR A 196 -14.35 -6.26 4.11
N GLY A 197 -14.42 -4.96 4.38
CA GLY A 197 -13.52 -4.23 5.28
C GLY A 197 -12.07 -4.02 4.79
N HIS A 198 -11.54 -4.93 3.97
CA HIS A 198 -10.18 -4.91 3.44
C HIS A 198 -10.15 -5.44 2.01
N TYR A 199 -9.49 -4.73 1.09
CA TYR A 199 -9.36 -5.10 -0.32
C TYR A 199 -7.90 -4.99 -0.76
N TRP A 200 -7.43 -6.03 -1.45
CA TRP A 200 -6.07 -6.15 -1.94
C TRP A 200 -6.05 -6.50 -3.41
N THR A 201 -5.11 -5.91 -4.13
CA THR A 201 -4.85 -6.20 -5.54
C THR A 201 -3.34 -6.37 -5.73
N GLN A 202 -2.93 -7.46 -6.37
CA GLN A 202 -1.59 -7.61 -6.96
C GLN A 202 -1.74 -7.50 -8.47
N MET A 203 -0.95 -6.63 -9.09
CA MET A 203 -0.78 -6.63 -10.53
C MET A 203 0.67 -6.99 -10.84
N PHE A 204 0.85 -7.86 -11.84
CA PHE A 204 2.13 -8.36 -12.27
C PHE A 204 2.37 -7.96 -13.71
N ILE A 205 3.61 -7.61 -14.06
CA ILE A 205 4.01 -7.39 -15.46
C ILE A 205 5.36 -8.03 -15.76
N GLY A 206 5.54 -8.47 -17.01
CA GLY A 206 6.83 -8.83 -17.60
C GLY A 206 7.21 -7.84 -18.70
N ARG A 207 8.50 -7.48 -18.78
CA ARG A 207 9.06 -6.58 -19.81
C ARG A 207 9.94 -7.29 -20.83
#